data_AF-B2UED6-F1
#
_entry.id   AF-B2UED6-F1
#
_cell.length_a   1.000
_cell.length_b   1.000
_cell.length_c   1.000
_cell.angle_alpha   90.00
_cell.angle_beta   90.00
_cell.angle_gamma   90.00
#
_symmetry.space_group_name_H-M   'P 1'
#
loop_
_entity.id
_entity.type
_entity.pdbx_description
1 polymer ?
#
loop_
_entity_poly.entity_id
_entity_poly.type
_entity_poly.pdbx_seq_one_letter_code
_entity_poly.pdbx_strand_id
1 'polypeptide(L)'
;MKPADWIDTGAVPPRPLPATVAAALAYLAEALGHPVYAHWTLARVKRRYGSLADAKAAQPTVLKLLLAHDGAVEYWERGRLRTVTADLAPRPG
;
A
#
# COMPACT_ATOMS: atom_id res chain seq x y z
N MET A 1 -8.61 24.27 -8.75
CA MET A 1 -8.04 23.31 -9.70
C MET A 1 -7.84 21.99 -8.95
N LYS A 2 -8.37 20.88 -9.46
CA LYS A 2 -8.27 19.55 -8.84
C LYS A 2 -7.17 18.75 -9.54
N PRO A 3 -6.46 17.83 -8.86
CA PRO A 3 -5.47 16.97 -9.52
C PRO A 3 -6.03 16.23 -10.74
N ALA A 4 -7.29 15.80 -10.66
CA ALA A 4 -7.99 15.12 -11.76
C ALA A 4 -8.14 15.95 -13.05
N ASP A 5 -7.92 17.27 -12.99
CA ASP A 5 -7.94 18.14 -14.15
C ASP A 5 -6.61 18.08 -14.95
N TRP A 6 -5.60 17.37 -14.43
CA TRP A 6 -4.25 17.30 -14.99
C TRP A 6 -4.01 15.97 -15.72
N ILE A 7 -3.22 16.01 -16.79
CA ILE A 7 -2.81 14.83 -17.55
C ILE A 7 -1.37 14.45 -17.19
N ASP A 8 -1.15 13.19 -16.81
CA ASP A 8 0.20 12.61 -16.76
C ASP A 8 0.63 12.22 -18.18
N THR A 9 1.57 12.99 -18.73
CA THR A 9 2.18 12.76 -20.05
C THR A 9 3.37 11.80 -20.01
N GLY A 10 3.83 11.38 -18.83
CA GLY A 10 4.86 10.36 -18.63
C GLY A 10 4.31 8.94 -18.60
N ALA A 11 3.00 8.77 -18.36
CA ALA A 11 2.29 7.52 -18.58
C ALA A 11 2.09 7.25 -20.09
N VAL A 12 2.12 5.98 -20.50
CA VAL A 12 1.89 5.56 -21.89
C VAL A 12 0.70 4.60 -21.95
N PRO A 13 -0.44 4.99 -22.57
CA PRO A 13 -0.73 6.32 -23.12
C PRO A 13 -0.92 7.39 -22.03
N PRO A 14 -0.83 8.70 -22.37
CA PRO A 14 -1.13 9.78 -21.44
C PRO A 14 -2.52 9.62 -20.82
N ARG A 15 -2.63 9.81 -19.50
CA ARG A 15 -3.88 9.60 -18.76
C ARG A 15 -4.11 10.68 -17.70
N PRO A 16 -5.36 11.02 -17.36
CA PRO A 16 -5.66 11.94 -16.27
C PRO A 16 -5.12 11.44 -14.93
N LEU A 17 -4.74 12.36 -14.04
CA LEU A 17 -4.38 12.00 -12.67
C LEU A 17 -5.61 11.49 -11.90
N PRO A 18 -5.42 10.58 -10.94
CA PRO A 18 -6.54 10.01 -10.18
C PRO A 18 -7.29 11.05 -9.33
N ALA A 19 -8.62 10.91 -9.29
CA ALA A 19 -9.50 11.83 -8.56
C ALA A 19 -9.67 11.51 -7.06
N THR A 20 -9.28 10.31 -6.63
CA THR A 20 -9.42 9.86 -5.24
C THR A 20 -8.08 9.40 -4.68
N VAL A 21 -7.92 9.48 -3.36
CA VAL A 21 -6.69 9.02 -2.70
C VAL A 21 -6.46 7.53 -2.89
N ALA A 22 -7.52 6.71 -2.86
CA ALA A 22 -7.41 5.28 -3.15
C ALA A 22 -6.86 5.03 -4.57
N ALA A 23 -7.36 5.77 -5.57
CA ALA A 23 -6.88 5.65 -6.94
C ALA A 23 -5.47 6.24 -7.12
N ALA A 24 -5.11 7.29 -6.39
CA ALA A 24 -3.76 7.85 -6.36
C ALA A 24 -2.74 6.86 -5.76
N LEU A 25 -3.09 6.17 -4.67
CA LEU A 25 -2.24 5.14 -4.07
C LEU A 25 -2.03 3.96 -5.01
N ALA A 26 -3.07 3.51 -5.71
CA ALA A 26 -2.97 2.46 -6.72
C ALA A 26 -2.10 2.89 -7.90
N TYR A 27 -2.34 4.09 -8.42
CA TYR A 27 -1.58 4.71 -9.50
C TYR A 27 -0.08 4.77 -9.18
N LEU A 28 0.27 5.28 -8.00
CA LEU A 28 1.67 5.41 -7.58
C LEU A 28 2.30 4.03 -7.34
N ALA A 29 1.56 3.08 -6.77
CA ALA A 29 2.08 1.74 -6.58
C ALA A 29 2.36 1.03 -7.92
N GLU A 30 1.52 1.25 -8.92
CA GLU A 30 1.74 0.79 -10.30
C GLU A 30 2.98 1.45 -10.89
N ALA A 31 3.05 2.79 -10.85
CA ALA A 31 4.13 3.56 -11.46
C ALA A 31 5.52 3.28 -10.83
N LEU A 32 5.56 3.04 -9.52
CA LEU A 32 6.80 2.79 -8.77
C LEU A 32 7.17 1.29 -8.67
N GLY A 33 6.26 0.40 -9.03
CA GLY A 33 6.47 -1.06 -8.94
C GLY A 33 6.52 -1.60 -7.51
N HIS A 34 6.13 -0.82 -6.50
CA HIS A 34 6.07 -1.27 -5.11
C HIS A 34 4.88 -0.64 -4.36
N PRO A 35 4.38 -1.25 -3.27
CA PRO A 35 3.32 -0.65 -2.46
C PRO A 35 3.71 0.72 -1.92
N VAL A 36 2.83 1.71 -2.08
CA VAL A 36 2.97 3.05 -1.48
C VAL A 36 2.20 3.14 -0.17
N TYR A 37 1.05 2.48 -0.11
CA TYR A 37 0.26 2.32 1.11
C TYR A 37 -0.57 1.05 1.01
N ALA A 38 -0.29 0.08 1.89
CA ALA A 38 -0.98 -1.21 1.93
C ALA A 38 -1.47 -1.51 3.35
N HIS A 39 -2.80 -1.59 3.50
CA HIS A 39 -3.42 -2.04 4.73
C HIS A 39 -3.53 -3.57 4.77
N TRP A 40 -2.96 -4.18 5.80
CA TRP A 40 -2.92 -5.62 6.01
C TRP A 40 -3.83 -6.02 7.14
N THR A 41 -4.49 -7.16 6.93
CA THR A 41 -5.25 -7.89 7.94
C THR A 41 -4.91 -9.37 7.78
N LEU A 42 -5.16 -10.19 8.80
CA LEU A 42 -4.98 -11.65 8.69
C LEU A 42 -5.76 -12.24 7.51
N ALA A 43 -6.97 -11.72 7.24
CA ALA A 43 -7.76 -12.14 6.08
C ALA A 43 -7.08 -11.80 4.75
N ARG A 44 -6.47 -10.62 4.61
CA ARG A 44 -5.72 -10.24 3.40
C ARG A 44 -4.46 -11.09 3.23
N VAL A 45 -3.75 -11.38 4.31
CA VAL A 45 -2.57 -12.26 4.30
C VAL A 45 -2.95 -13.67 3.82
N LYS A 46 -4.01 -14.26 4.40
CA LYS A 46 -4.52 -15.58 4.00
C LYS A 46 -4.97 -15.65 2.54
N ARG A 47 -5.49 -14.55 1.98
CA ARG A 47 -5.87 -14.49 0.55
C ARG A 47 -4.65 -14.39 -0.37
N ARG A 48 -3.60 -13.69 0.07
CA ARG A 48 -2.40 -13.44 -0.74
C ARG A 48 -1.43 -14.61 -0.72
N TYR A 49 -1.30 -15.28 0.42
CA TYR A 49 -0.33 -16.35 0.63
C TYR A 49 -1.06 -17.67 0.88
N GLY A 50 -0.62 -18.74 0.23
CA GLY A 50 -1.23 -20.07 0.34
C GLY A 50 -1.07 -20.71 1.71
N SER A 51 -0.13 -20.22 2.53
CA SER A 51 0.08 -20.68 3.90
C SER A 51 0.63 -19.57 4.82
N LEU A 52 0.55 -19.78 6.14
CA LEU A 52 1.22 -18.90 7.11
C LEU A 52 2.75 -18.95 7.00
N ALA A 53 3.31 -20.07 6.58
CA ALA A 53 4.76 -20.21 6.38
C ALA A 53 5.23 -19.31 5.22
N ASP A 54 4.50 -19.31 4.09
CA ASP A 54 4.80 -18.45 2.95
C ASP A 54 4.63 -16.97 3.31
N ALA A 55 3.58 -16.65 4.07
CA ALA A 55 3.38 -15.30 4.58
C ALA A 55 4.53 -14.85 5.49
N LYS A 56 5.01 -15.73 6.38
CA LYS A 56 6.14 -15.43 7.28
C LYS A 56 7.43 -15.22 6.50
N ALA A 57 7.68 -16.02 5.46
CA ALA A 57 8.86 -15.91 4.62
C ALA A 57 8.85 -14.60 3.80
N ALA A 58 7.71 -14.24 3.21
CA ALA A 58 7.59 -13.07 2.35
C ALA A 58 7.40 -11.75 3.13
N GLN A 59 6.71 -11.79 4.27
CA GLN A 59 6.23 -10.61 5.00
C GLN A 59 6.37 -10.78 6.54
N PRO A 60 7.59 -11.02 7.06
CA PRO A 60 7.79 -11.34 8.48
C PRO A 60 7.35 -10.23 9.42
N THR A 61 7.59 -8.96 9.06
CA THR A 61 7.24 -7.80 9.91
C THR A 61 5.74 -7.59 10.00
N VAL A 62 5.04 -7.64 8.85
CA VAL A 62 3.56 -7.56 8.83
C VAL A 62 2.95 -8.68 9.65
N LEU A 63 3.43 -9.93 9.46
CA LEU A 63 2.89 -11.06 10.20
C LEU A 63 3.14 -10.91 11.71
N LYS A 64 4.33 -10.46 12.12
CA LYS A 64 4.64 -10.21 13.54
C LYS A 64 3.66 -9.21 14.18
N LEU A 65 3.33 -8.12 13.48
CA LEU A 65 2.36 -7.14 13.97
C LEU A 65 0.95 -7.72 14.04
N LEU A 66 0.54 -8.49 13.03
CA LEU A 66 -0.79 -9.09 12.97
C LEU A 66 -1.03 -10.22 13.99
N LEU A 67 0.02 -10.69 14.68
CA LEU A 67 -0.12 -11.60 15.82
C LEU A 67 -0.57 -10.86 17.09
N ALA A 68 -0.33 -9.56 17.18
CA ALA A 68 -0.64 -8.73 18.35
C ALA A 68 -1.72 -7.67 18.09
N HIS A 69 -2.02 -7.38 16.82
CA HIS A 69 -2.91 -6.31 16.40
C HIS A 69 -3.80 -6.75 15.22
N ASP A 70 -5.00 -6.19 15.11
CA ASP A 70 -5.95 -6.54 14.04
C ASP A 70 -5.56 -6.00 12.66
N GLY A 71 -4.66 -5.02 12.62
CA GLY A 71 -4.24 -4.35 11.39
C GLY A 71 -2.80 -3.86 11.43
N ALA A 72 -2.14 -3.96 10.28
CA ALA A 72 -0.82 -3.39 10.04
C ALA A 72 -0.83 -2.61 8.73
N VAL A 73 -0.02 -1.56 8.62
CA VAL A 73 0.12 -0.76 7.41
C VAL A 73 1.57 -0.75 6.98
N GLU A 74 1.79 -1.10 5.72
CA GLU A 74 3.02 -0.76 5.03
C GLU A 74 2.83 0.55 4.26
N TYR A 75 3.68 1.53 4.49
CA TYR A 75 3.62 2.80 3.78
C TYR A 75 5.02 3.29 3.39
N TRP A 76 5.11 3.95 2.24
CA TRP A 76 6.35 4.52 1.76
C TRP A 76 6.54 5.93 2.31
N GLU A 77 7.69 6.19 2.92
CA GLU A 77 8.05 7.48 3.46
C GLU A 77 9.53 7.77 3.19
N ARG A 78 9.78 8.89 2.49
CA ARG A 78 11.14 9.43 2.27
C ARG A 78 12.12 8.36 1.75
N GLY A 79 11.74 7.61 0.71
CA GLY A 79 12.62 6.61 0.12
C GLY A 79 12.60 5.23 0.79
N ARG A 80 11.82 5.04 1.86
CA ARG A 80 11.82 3.79 2.62
C ARG A 80 10.41 3.28 2.87
N LEU A 81 10.23 1.97 2.71
CA LEU A 81 9.03 1.29 3.16
C LEU A 81 9.08 1.15 4.68
N ARG A 82 8.01 1.57 5.36
CA ARG A 82 7.80 1.44 6.79
C ARG A 82 6.61 0.54 7.06
N THR A 83 6.68 -0.20 8.16
CA THR A 83 5.61 -1.12 8.58
C THR A 83 5.26 -0.82 10.02
N VAL A 84 4.01 -0.42 10.26
CA VAL A 84 3.51 -0.02 11.60
C VAL A 84 2.14 -0.66 11.85
N THR A 85 1.67 -0.58 13.08
CA THR A 85 0.27 -0.93 13.40
C THR A 85 -0.68 0.09 12.77
N ALA A 86 -1.91 -0.33 12.47
CA ALA A 86 -2.85 0.52 11.72
C ALA A 86 -3.20 1.83 12.45
N ASP A 87 -3.16 1.86 13.78
CA ASP A 87 -3.41 3.04 14.62
C ASP A 87 -2.27 4.08 14.58
N LEU A 88 -1.04 3.65 14.30
CA LEU A 88 0.13 4.53 14.17
C LEU A 88 0.40 4.97 12.73
N ALA A 89 -0.32 4.40 11.76
CA ALA A 89 -0.15 4.71 10.36
C ALA A 89 -0.64 6.14 10.05
N PRO A 90 0.07 6.90 9.20
CA PRO A 90 -0.43 8.17 8.73
C PRO A 90 -1.72 7.94 7.93
N ARG A 91 -2.76 8.73 8.19
CA ARG A 91 -4.00 8.63 7.41
C ARG A 91 -3.72 9.07 5.97
N PRO A 92 -4.09 8.29 4.96
CA PRO A 92 -4.19 8.80 3.61
C PRO A 92 -5.19 9.96 3.64
N GLY A 93 -4.80 11.12 3.11
CA GLY A 93 -5.61 12.34 3.12
C GLY A 93 -6.88 12.26 2.27
#